data_AF-A0A8H9L985-F1
#
_entry.id   AF-A0A8H9L985-F1
#
_cell.length_a   1.000
_cell.length_b   1.000
_cell.length_c   1.000
_cell.angle_alpha   90.00
_cell.angle_beta   90.00
_cell.angle_gamma   90.00
#
_symmetry.space_group_name_H-M   'P 1'
#
loop_
_entity.id
_entity.type
_entity.pdbx_description
1 polymer ?
#
loop_
_entity_poly.entity_id
_entity_poly.type
_entity_poly.pdbx_seq_one_letter_code
_entity_poly.pdbx_strand_id
1 'polypeptide(L)'
;MTRLTLHPDAEERLRQYLQPALEAVADTTLAFLREKLNQPGSGVHHPGLPNPSSNPGEYPAKQSGALLACLGREQLADGSWVVGALNSVAPVPPEAWALEFPEPPRSPINRTTAYGARPWLSKALGDTELHGRIRAALNVLQ
;
A
#
# COMPACT_ATOMS: atom_id res chain seq x y z
N MET A 1 -23.91 24.45 -5.89
CA MET A 1 -22.51 24.46 -5.42
C MET A 1 -21.64 24.95 -6.56
N THR A 2 -21.05 26.13 -6.43
CA THR A 2 -20.15 26.68 -7.46
C THR A 2 -18.76 26.07 -7.24
N ARG A 3 -18.26 25.31 -8.22
CA ARG A 3 -16.93 24.70 -8.16
C ARG A 3 -15.90 25.80 -8.50
N LEU A 4 -15.13 26.23 -7.52
CA LEU A 4 -14.00 27.13 -7.74
C LEU A 4 -12.88 26.33 -8.41
N THR A 5 -12.42 26.78 -9.58
CA THR A 5 -11.28 26.21 -10.30
C THR A 5 -10.12 27.20 -10.27
N LEU A 6 -8.91 26.69 -10.02
CA LEU A 6 -7.70 27.49 -10.16
C LEU A 6 -7.50 27.88 -11.63
N HIS A 7 -6.78 28.98 -11.86
CA HIS A 7 -6.31 29.29 -13.21
C HIS A 7 -5.34 28.18 -13.67
N PRO A 8 -5.41 27.72 -14.94
CA PRO A 8 -4.59 26.60 -15.42
C PRO A 8 -3.09 26.74 -15.12
N ASP A 9 -2.53 27.94 -15.31
CA ASP A 9 -1.12 28.20 -15.01
C ASP A 9 -0.77 28.09 -13.52
N ALA A 10 -1.70 28.48 -12.64
CA ALA A 10 -1.51 28.38 -11.19
C ALA A 10 -1.59 26.92 -10.75
N GLU A 11 -2.48 26.14 -11.36
CA GLU A 11 -2.59 24.70 -11.14
C GLU A 11 -1.32 23.97 -11.60
N GLU A 12 -0.81 24.29 -12.79
CA GLU A 12 0.42 23.71 -13.34
C GLU A 12 1.62 23.99 -12.43
N ARG A 13 1.80 25.24 -12.02
CA ARG A 13 2.91 25.63 -11.12
C ARG A 13 2.81 24.95 -9.76
N LEU A 14 1.60 24.87 -9.21
CA LEU A 14 1.37 24.18 -7.95
C LEU A 14 1.70 22.69 -8.08
N ARG A 15 1.30 22.05 -9.18
CA ARG A 15 1.60 20.65 -9.46
C ARG A 15 3.11 20.42 -9.52
N GLN A 16 3.83 21.24 -10.29
CA GLN A 16 5.29 21.16 -10.41
C GLN A 16 6.00 21.35 -9.07
N TYR A 17 5.50 22.27 -8.23
CA TYR A 17 6.08 22.52 -6.92
C TYR A 17 5.82 21.37 -5.92
N LEU A 18 4.64 20.76 -5.97
CA LEU A 18 4.28 19.66 -5.08
C LEU A 18 4.82 18.30 -5.55
N GLN A 19 5.17 18.18 -6.83
CA GLN A 19 5.57 16.91 -7.45
C GLN A 19 6.70 16.19 -6.69
N PRO A 20 7.80 16.84 -6.26
CA PRO A 20 8.87 16.17 -5.51
C PRO A 20 8.40 15.63 -4.16
N ALA A 21 7.50 16.35 -3.49
CA ALA A 21 6.92 15.91 -2.22
C ALA A 21 6.01 14.69 -2.41
N LEU A 22 5.16 14.71 -3.43
CA LEU A 22 4.26 13.59 -3.75
C LEU A 22 5.05 12.33 -4.13
N GLU A 23 6.12 12.49 -4.91
CA GLU A 23 7.04 11.40 -5.26
C GLU A 23 7.73 10.83 -4.01
N ALA A 24 8.25 11.68 -3.13
CA ALA A 24 8.88 11.22 -1.88
C ALA A 24 7.91 10.46 -0.97
N VAL A 25 6.64 10.89 -0.90
CA VAL A 25 5.59 10.15 -0.19
C VAL A 25 5.38 8.77 -0.82
N ALA A 26 5.31 8.70 -2.15
CA ALA A 26 5.08 7.45 -2.87
C ALA A 26 6.25 6.47 -2.70
N ASP A 27 7.50 6.94 -2.82
CA ASP A 27 8.72 6.16 -2.59
C ASP A 27 8.80 5.62 -1.16
N THR A 28 8.54 6.49 -0.19
CA THR A 28 8.61 6.13 1.23
C THR A 28 7.57 5.06 1.57
N THR A 29 6.36 5.20 1.02
CA THR A 29 5.27 4.24 1.22
C THR A 29 5.62 2.89 0.59
N LEU A 30 6.15 2.89 -0.64
CA LEU A 30 6.55 1.67 -1.32
C LEU A 30 7.68 0.93 -0.56
N ALA A 31 8.71 1.67 -0.12
CA ALA A 31 9.81 1.11 0.64
C ALA A 31 9.34 0.50 1.97
N PHE A 32 8.45 1.20 2.68
CA PHE A 32 7.85 0.72 3.91
C PHE A 32 7.06 -0.57 3.72
N LEU A 33 6.19 -0.64 2.70
CA LEU A 33 5.41 -1.84 2.39
C LEU A 33 6.32 -3.02 2.04
N ARG A 34 7.35 -2.81 1.22
CA ARG A 34 8.33 -3.85 0.89
C ARG A 34 9.07 -4.36 2.11
N GLU A 35 9.46 -3.47 3.02
CA GLU A 35 10.10 -3.85 4.28
C GLU A 35 9.15 -4.72 5.12
N LYS A 36 7.94 -4.24 5.42
CA LYS A 36 6.98 -4.96 6.27
C LYS A 36 6.61 -6.33 5.71
N LEU A 37 6.41 -6.44 4.39
CA LEU A 37 6.07 -7.70 3.75
C LEU A 37 7.28 -8.63 3.58
N ASN A 38 8.51 -8.19 3.81
CA ASN A 38 9.71 -9.03 3.73
C ASN A 38 10.25 -9.44 5.13
N GLN A 39 9.62 -8.98 6.21
CA GLN A 39 10.04 -9.32 7.57
C GLN A 39 9.73 -10.79 7.90
N PRO A 40 10.65 -11.51 8.57
CA PRO A 40 10.42 -12.89 9.00
C PRO A 40 9.27 -12.95 10.02
N GLY A 41 8.48 -14.02 9.98
CA GLY A 41 7.48 -14.33 11.00
C GLY A 41 7.13 -15.81 11.01
N SER A 42 6.82 -16.34 12.19
CA SER A 42 6.48 -17.75 12.44
C SER A 42 4.99 -17.92 12.78
N GLY A 43 4.14 -17.03 12.26
CA GLY A 43 2.89 -16.66 12.88
C GLY A 43 1.93 -17.77 13.28
N VAL A 44 1.23 -17.55 14.39
CA VAL A 44 0.25 -18.47 14.98
C VAL A 44 -1.18 -17.93 14.94
N HIS A 45 -1.36 -16.62 14.67
CA HIS A 45 -2.63 -15.94 14.93
C HIS A 45 -3.71 -16.07 13.83
N HIS A 46 -3.36 -16.34 12.57
CA HIS A 46 -4.36 -16.61 11.53
C HIS A 46 -3.97 -17.87 10.75
N PRO A 47 -4.25 -19.05 11.33
CA PRO A 47 -4.00 -20.32 10.65
C PRO A 47 -4.85 -20.41 9.38
N GLY A 48 -4.26 -20.96 8.31
CA GLY A 48 -4.93 -21.11 7.01
C GLY A 48 -4.71 -19.98 6.01
N LEU A 49 -4.04 -18.89 6.40
CA LEU A 49 -3.58 -17.85 5.48
C LEU A 49 -2.10 -18.04 5.10
N PRO A 50 -1.70 -17.75 3.84
CA PRO A 50 -0.30 -17.76 3.46
C PRO A 50 0.49 -16.73 4.28
N ASN A 51 1.50 -17.22 5.00
CA ASN A 51 2.42 -16.46 5.86
C ASN A 51 1.74 -15.69 7.01
N PRO A 52 1.41 -16.38 8.11
CA PRO A 52 0.69 -15.80 9.25
C PRO A 52 1.53 -14.76 10.02
N SER A 53 0.85 -13.78 10.60
CA SER A 53 1.45 -12.80 11.53
C SER A 53 1.75 -13.40 12.90
N SER A 54 2.78 -12.87 13.56
CA SER A 54 3.20 -13.28 14.90
C SER A 54 2.26 -12.78 15.99
N ASN A 55 1.60 -11.62 15.79
CA ASN A 55 0.57 -11.07 16.68
C ASN A 55 -0.68 -10.58 15.90
N PRO A 56 -1.82 -10.36 16.58
CA PRO A 56 -2.98 -9.70 16.00
C PRO A 56 -2.64 -8.27 15.55
N GLY A 57 -3.20 -7.85 14.41
CA GLY A 57 -3.01 -6.48 13.93
C GLY A 57 -1.66 -6.18 13.30
N GLU A 58 -0.72 -7.14 13.21
CA GLU A 58 0.54 -7.01 12.45
C GLU A 58 0.33 -7.14 10.94
N TYR A 59 1.33 -6.69 10.15
CA TYR A 59 1.35 -6.97 8.71
C TYR A 59 1.49 -8.48 8.46
N PRO A 60 1.05 -8.98 7.30
CA PRO A 60 1.37 -10.34 6.88
C PRO A 60 2.90 -10.54 6.89
N ALA A 61 3.36 -11.63 7.51
CA ALA A 61 4.78 -11.94 7.56
C ALA A 61 5.29 -12.40 6.18
N LYS A 62 6.59 -12.23 5.90
CA LYS A 62 7.36 -12.73 4.75
C LYS A 62 6.52 -13.23 3.57
N GLN A 63 6.04 -12.29 2.77
CA GLN A 63 5.40 -12.57 1.49
C GLN A 63 6.46 -12.92 0.46
N SER A 64 6.17 -13.90 -0.40
CA SER A 64 7.12 -14.38 -1.41
C SER A 64 6.84 -13.83 -2.80
N GLY A 65 7.87 -13.86 -3.65
CA GLY A 65 7.80 -13.88 -5.11
C GLY A 65 6.86 -12.85 -5.73
N ALA A 66 5.63 -13.28 -6.04
CA ALA A 66 4.68 -12.50 -6.83
C ALA A 66 4.16 -11.25 -6.11
N LEU A 67 3.89 -11.31 -4.80
CA LEU A 67 3.31 -10.17 -4.08
C LEU A 67 4.33 -9.04 -3.89
N LEU A 68 5.57 -9.37 -3.53
CA LEU A 68 6.65 -8.37 -3.47
C LEU A 68 6.99 -7.84 -4.86
N ALA A 69 6.98 -8.70 -5.89
CA ALA A 69 7.29 -8.30 -7.26
C ALA A 69 6.25 -7.34 -7.85
N CYS A 70 4.97 -7.47 -7.51
CA CYS A 70 3.93 -6.55 -8.00
C CYS A 70 3.83 -5.24 -7.19
N LEU A 71 4.60 -5.08 -6.11
CA LEU A 71 4.61 -3.83 -5.35
C LEU A 71 5.29 -2.70 -6.14
N GLY A 72 4.55 -1.63 -6.34
CA GLY A 72 5.02 -0.46 -7.06
C GLY A 72 4.37 0.84 -6.65
N ARG A 73 4.85 1.90 -7.32
CA ARG A 73 4.21 3.19 -7.39
C ARG A 73 4.08 3.60 -8.85
N GLU A 74 2.99 4.29 -9.19
CA GLU A 74 2.75 4.81 -10.54
C GLU A 74 2.16 6.22 -10.42
N GLN A 75 2.61 7.12 -11.29
CA GLN A 75 2.02 8.44 -11.40
C GLN A 75 0.85 8.41 -12.37
N LEU A 76 -0.29 8.95 -11.94
CA LEU A 76 -1.47 9.11 -12.78
C LEU A 76 -1.38 10.40 -13.62
N ALA A 77 -2.21 10.48 -14.67
CA ALA A 77 -2.24 11.61 -15.59
C ALA A 77 -2.58 12.96 -14.92
N ASP A 78 -3.23 12.94 -13.76
CA ASP A 78 -3.56 14.13 -12.96
C ASP A 78 -2.42 14.57 -12.03
N GLY A 79 -1.30 13.85 -12.03
CA GLY A 79 -0.12 14.09 -11.19
C GLY A 79 -0.17 13.41 -9.83
N SER A 80 -1.28 12.75 -9.46
CA SER A 80 -1.35 11.95 -8.24
C SER A 80 -0.54 10.66 -8.36
N TRP A 81 -0.23 10.05 -7.22
CA TRP A 81 0.50 8.78 -7.17
C TRP A 81 -0.36 7.68 -6.58
N VAL A 82 -0.36 6.52 -7.22
CA VAL A 82 -0.87 5.28 -6.65
C VAL A 82 0.29 4.45 -6.13
N VAL A 83 0.11 3.80 -4.98
CA VAL A 83 1.11 2.91 -4.37
C VAL A 83 0.41 1.64 -3.92
N GLY A 84 0.96 0.48 -4.27
CA GLY A 84 0.42 -0.80 -3.83
C GLY A 84 0.77 -1.95 -4.78
N ALA A 85 -0.11 -2.95 -4.86
CA ALA A 85 0.02 -4.04 -5.81
C ALA A 85 -0.51 -3.61 -7.19
N LEU A 86 0.39 -3.48 -8.17
CA LEU A 86 0.10 -2.89 -9.48
C LEU A 86 0.40 -3.88 -10.61
N ASN A 87 -0.59 -4.13 -11.47
CA ASN A 87 -0.43 -4.97 -12.66
C ASN A 87 0.55 -4.38 -13.68
N SER A 88 0.75 -3.05 -13.65
CA SER A 88 1.76 -2.34 -14.46
C SER A 88 3.20 -2.69 -14.06
N VAL A 89 3.42 -3.22 -12.84
CA VAL A 89 4.74 -3.65 -12.37
C VAL A 89 4.95 -5.15 -12.58
N ALA A 90 4.02 -5.97 -12.10
CA ALA A 90 3.97 -7.41 -12.34
C ALA A 90 2.53 -7.91 -12.15
N PRO A 91 2.16 -9.07 -12.72
CA PRO A 91 0.83 -9.64 -12.52
C PRO A 91 0.50 -9.75 -11.02
N VAL A 92 -0.55 -9.06 -10.58
CA VAL A 92 -0.96 -9.05 -9.18
C VAL A 92 -1.57 -10.42 -8.87
N PRO A 93 -1.01 -11.19 -7.92
CA PRO A 93 -1.52 -12.50 -7.60
C PRO A 93 -2.90 -12.38 -6.91
N PRO A 94 -3.84 -13.30 -7.15
CA PRO A 94 -5.14 -13.30 -6.48
C PRO A 94 -5.03 -13.17 -4.95
N GLU A 95 -3.99 -13.77 -4.36
CA GLU A 95 -3.64 -13.70 -2.95
C GLU A 95 -3.48 -12.27 -2.43
N ALA A 96 -3.00 -11.32 -3.25
CA ALA A 96 -2.88 -9.91 -2.85
C ALA A 96 -4.24 -9.29 -2.53
N TRP A 97 -5.22 -9.55 -3.40
CA TRP A 97 -6.62 -9.12 -3.25
C TRP A 97 -7.28 -9.82 -2.08
N ALA A 98 -6.95 -11.09 -1.93
CA ALA A 98 -7.52 -11.98 -0.95
C ALA A 98 -6.94 -11.72 0.47
N LEU A 99 -5.75 -11.14 0.55
CA LEU A 99 -5.22 -10.52 1.77
C LEU A 99 -5.92 -9.19 2.05
N GLU A 100 -6.13 -8.32 1.06
CA GLU A 100 -6.67 -6.98 1.32
C GLU A 100 -8.19 -6.96 1.62
N PHE A 101 -8.99 -7.77 0.93
CA PHE A 101 -10.46 -7.70 0.98
C PHE A 101 -11.11 -9.04 1.38
N PRO A 102 -12.20 -9.01 2.18
CA PRO A 102 -12.91 -10.23 2.55
C PRO A 102 -13.52 -10.88 1.31
N GLU A 103 -13.71 -12.19 1.38
CA GLU A 103 -14.00 -13.09 0.26
C GLU A 103 -15.10 -12.58 -0.70
N PRO A 104 -14.82 -12.38 -2.02
CA PRO A 104 -15.88 -12.39 -3.02
C PRO A 104 -16.37 -13.85 -3.21
N PRO A 105 -17.65 -14.11 -3.54
CA PRO A 105 -18.30 -15.44 -3.50
C PRO A 105 -17.68 -16.61 -4.32
N ARG A 106 -16.54 -16.40 -4.99
CA ARG A 106 -15.82 -17.37 -5.82
C ARG A 106 -14.32 -17.43 -5.53
N SER A 107 -13.87 -16.86 -4.42
CA SER A 107 -12.44 -16.91 -4.07
C SER A 107 -12.04 -18.37 -3.77
N PRO A 108 -10.88 -18.83 -4.25
CA PRO A 108 -10.38 -20.17 -3.97
C PRO A 108 -9.98 -20.36 -2.49
N ILE A 109 -10.06 -19.31 -1.67
CA ILE A 109 -9.66 -19.31 -0.27
C ILE A 109 -10.89 -18.87 0.57
N ASN A 110 -11.40 -19.80 1.38
CA ASN A 110 -12.56 -19.61 2.27
C ASN A 110 -12.16 -18.73 3.48
N ARG A 111 -12.83 -17.59 3.64
CA ARG A 111 -12.55 -16.59 4.70
C ARG A 111 -13.81 -16.13 5.44
N THR A 112 -14.81 -16.99 5.51
CA THR A 112 -16.10 -16.73 6.20
C THR A 112 -16.01 -16.63 7.73
N THR A 113 -14.83 -16.84 8.32
CA THR A 113 -14.60 -16.76 9.76
C THR A 113 -14.22 -15.34 10.22
N ALA A 114 -14.25 -15.08 11.54
CA ALA A 114 -13.81 -13.81 12.14
C ALA A 114 -12.33 -13.45 11.85
N TYR A 115 -11.57 -14.37 11.25
CA TYR A 115 -10.16 -14.23 10.88
C TYR A 115 -9.95 -13.78 9.42
N GLY A 116 -10.92 -13.06 8.85
CA GLY A 116 -11.04 -12.65 7.43
C GLY A 116 -9.85 -11.89 6.82
N ALA A 117 -10.13 -10.98 5.88
CA ALA A 117 -9.08 -10.23 5.20
C ALA A 117 -8.10 -9.55 6.16
N ARG A 118 -6.85 -9.50 5.72
CA ARG A 118 -5.71 -8.84 6.35
C ARG A 118 -5.36 -7.57 5.58
N PRO A 119 -6.12 -6.48 5.78
CA PRO A 119 -5.83 -5.23 5.14
C PRO A 119 -4.37 -4.85 5.41
N TRP A 120 -3.56 -4.84 4.38
CA TRP A 120 -2.13 -4.55 4.46
C TRP A 120 -1.83 -3.25 3.71
N LEU A 121 -2.58 -2.96 2.64
CA LEU A 121 -2.59 -1.67 1.96
C LEU A 121 -3.41 -0.66 2.76
N SER A 122 -4.68 -0.95 3.06
CA SER A 122 -5.53 0.00 3.80
C SER A 122 -5.05 0.21 5.24
N LYS A 123 -4.35 -0.77 5.84
CA LYS A 123 -3.70 -0.57 7.15
C LYS A 123 -2.61 0.51 7.10
N ALA A 124 -1.87 0.62 6.00
CA ALA A 124 -0.82 1.62 5.87
C ALA A 124 -1.35 3.05 6.06
N LEU A 125 -2.61 3.31 5.70
CA LEU A 125 -3.27 4.61 5.87
C LEU A 125 -3.35 5.10 7.33
N GLY A 126 -3.33 4.17 8.29
CA GLY A 126 -3.36 4.47 9.72
C GLY A 126 -2.03 4.23 10.43
N ASP A 127 -0.98 3.85 9.71
CA ASP A 127 0.27 3.40 10.30
C ASP A 127 1.13 4.58 10.77
N THR A 128 1.33 4.67 12.08
CA THR A 128 2.05 5.79 12.70
C THR A 128 3.54 5.78 12.36
N GLU A 129 4.13 4.61 12.11
CA GLU A 129 5.51 4.48 11.68
C GLU A 129 5.68 5.00 10.25
N LEU A 130 4.78 4.61 9.34
CA LEU A 130 4.76 5.14 7.98
C LEU A 130 4.60 6.67 7.99
N HIS A 131 3.65 7.20 8.76
CA HIS A 131 3.46 8.65 8.88
C HIS A 131 4.68 9.36 9.45
N GLY A 132 5.44 8.72 10.34
CA GLY A 132 6.71 9.23 10.84
C GLY A 132 7.78 9.29 9.76
N ARG A 133 7.93 8.21 8.97
CA ARG A 133 8.89 8.14 7.85
C ARG A 133 8.57 9.14 6.75
N ILE A 134 7.30 9.31 6.40
CA ILE A 134 6.86 10.31 5.39
C ILE A 134 7.23 11.72 5.86
N ARG A 135 6.93 12.09 7.11
CA ARG A 135 7.30 13.39 7.67
C ARG A 135 8.82 13.62 7.62
N ALA A 136 9.61 12.61 7.97
CA ALA A 136 11.06 12.69 7.88
C ALA A 136 11.55 12.90 6.43
N ALA A 137 10.99 12.17 5.46
CA ALA A 137 11.33 12.31 4.05
C ALA A 137 11.00 13.70 3.51
N LEU A 138 9.83 14.25 3.87
CA LEU A 138 9.42 15.58 3.45
C LEU A 138 10.28 16.70 4.05
N ASN A 139 10.77 16.54 5.28
CA ASN A 139 11.67 17.53 5.90
C ASN A 139 13.03 17.64 5.20
N VAL A 140 13.48 16.60 4.49
CA VAL A 140 14.75 16.61 3.74
C VAL A 140 14.63 17.42 2.43
N LEU A 141 13.41 17.68 1.97
CA LEU A 141 13.14 18.45 0.75
C LEU A 141 13.05 19.98 1.01
N GLN A 142 13.14 20.40 2.28
CA GLN A 142 13.14 21.81 2.71
C GLN A 142 14.55 22.40 2.65
#